data_AF-A0A101H7S7-F1
#
_entry.id   AF-A0A101H7S7-F1
#
_cell.length_a   1.000
_cell.length_b   1.000
_cell.length_c   1.000
_cell.angle_alpha   90.00
_cell.angle_beta   90.00
_cell.angle_gamma   90.00
#
_symmetry.space_group_name_H-M   'P 1'
#
loop_
_entity.id
_entity.type
_entity.pdbx_description
1 polymer ?
#
loop_
_entity_poly.entity_id
_entity_poly.type
_entity_poly.pdbx_seq_one_letter_code
_entity_poly.pdbx_strand_id
1 'polypeptide(L)'
;MINKYIHNKKGVTLIELMITLAIFGIVLTTIFSINIFGLRTFSLSKTSSDNQFEVRMPTDFIAKKIRYADTIKISTNIPATPTPGSHQIYLESGNLVYKDAGTTSQIIGATGVGDYTFSISKVAGTTNVIKFTVGKSGTTKFDLTTDVIGLNLDKVGITGDTTGIYVEFFTDNADAIVPVSIISLIDPPAQFVPQNNPVSTPLRVTANMSDTSTRQVAARWNPATIDTSTTGIKTSIGRAIGYPGTVEFKVFVGNYEITNIDPISLTINQGQPFSMPTTVEAEYSDGFSSFTQNVEVESWSDTITSSSPGTFTSAGTVSGYVDEDGNPKVVELIVTVNGLVINSISNITETINQGVTYNLPSEIPANMSDGSLQSIPVVWSPTTLDTLTAGIKTSTGTVSGYGTISLTLTVNQSNIPTPIATIVTSGNNGVVKVYGLVGATATLRDKKNDPLGTGTIGPSGEVEITGVKTNQLHDVVLTKTGWNDSLPYNF
;
A
#
# COMPACT_ATOMS: atom_id res chain seq x y z
N MET A 1 10.50 34.38 17.02
CA MET A 1 9.89 35.61 16.46
C MET A 1 8.63 36.11 17.22
N ILE A 2 8.38 35.66 18.46
CA ILE A 2 7.20 36.08 19.26
C ILE A 2 7.51 37.31 20.16
N ASN A 3 8.79 37.57 20.45
CA ASN A 3 9.18 38.50 21.52
C ASN A 3 9.16 40.00 21.15
N LYS A 4 8.88 40.37 19.89
CA LYS A 4 8.92 41.78 19.44
C LYS A 4 7.56 42.51 19.50
N TYR A 5 6.47 41.80 19.78
CA TYR A 5 5.12 42.40 19.85
C TYR A 5 4.66 42.79 21.26
N ILE A 6 5.41 42.44 22.32
CA ILE A 6 5.01 42.68 23.72
C ILE A 6 5.29 44.13 24.20
N HIS A 7 6.05 44.92 23.45
CA HIS A 7 6.53 46.24 23.91
C HIS A 7 5.80 47.46 23.32
N ASN A 8 4.66 47.29 22.62
CA ASN A 8 3.89 48.41 22.11
C ASN A 8 2.82 48.84 23.13
N LYS A 9 3.06 49.94 23.86
CA LYS A 9 2.17 50.50 24.90
C LYS A 9 0.92 51.21 24.35
N LYS A 10 0.25 50.64 23.34
CA LYS A 10 -1.12 51.06 22.98
C LYS A 10 -2.07 50.07 23.64
N GLY A 11 -2.85 50.54 24.63
CA GLY A 11 -3.84 49.70 25.30
C GLY A 11 -4.88 49.17 24.32
N VAL A 12 -5.41 47.97 24.59
CA VAL A 12 -6.51 47.38 23.82
C VAL A 12 -7.76 48.22 24.06
N THR A 13 -8.43 48.63 22.99
CA THR A 13 -9.70 49.34 23.13
C THR A 13 -10.80 48.38 23.60
N LEU A 14 -11.79 48.89 24.35
CA LEU A 14 -12.91 48.08 24.83
C LEU A 14 -13.64 47.39 23.66
N ILE A 15 -13.75 48.07 22.51
CA ILE A 15 -14.39 47.54 21.32
C ILE A 15 -13.60 46.39 20.68
N GLU A 16 -12.26 46.45 20.64
CA GLU A 16 -11.42 45.35 20.16
C GLU A 16 -11.54 44.12 21.07
N LEU A 17 -11.61 44.32 22.38
CA LEU A 17 -11.83 43.23 23.34
C LEU A 17 -13.21 42.58 23.14
N MET A 18 -14.25 43.39 22.91
CA MET A 18 -15.59 42.87 22.65
C MET A 18 -15.66 42.07 21.35
N ILE A 19 -15.03 42.57 20.28
CA ILE A 19 -15.01 41.88 18.97
C ILE A 19 -14.23 40.56 19.07
N THR A 20 -13.07 40.56 19.75
CA THR A 20 -12.25 39.35 19.91
C THR A 20 -12.95 38.30 20.75
N LEU A 21 -13.61 38.68 21.86
CA LEU A 21 -14.41 37.74 22.66
C LEU A 21 -15.61 37.19 21.88
N ALA A 22 -16.27 38.02 21.06
CA ALA A 22 -17.37 37.57 20.21
C ALA A 22 -16.90 36.54 19.16
N ILE A 23 -15.79 36.82 18.47
CA ILE A 23 -15.20 35.89 17.49
C ILE A 23 -14.73 34.61 18.19
N PHE A 24 -14.08 34.72 19.35
CA PHE A 24 -13.64 33.57 20.12
C PHE A 24 -14.81 32.67 20.53
N GLY A 25 -15.95 33.25 20.94
CA GLY A 25 -17.17 32.50 21.22
C GLY A 25 -17.70 31.73 20.01
N ILE A 26 -17.70 32.35 18.82
CA ILE A 26 -18.12 31.70 17.56
C ILE A 26 -17.15 30.55 17.19
N VAL A 27 -15.85 30.77 17.31
CA VAL A 27 -14.84 29.75 17.02
C VAL A 27 -14.96 28.58 17.99
N LEU A 28 -15.08 28.85 19.29
CA LEU A 28 -15.19 27.82 20.33
C LEU A 28 -16.44 26.97 20.14
N THR A 29 -17.59 27.60 19.89
CA THR A 29 -18.85 26.87 19.61
C THR A 29 -18.76 26.02 18.35
N THR A 30 -18.06 26.49 17.31
CA THR A 30 -17.84 25.72 16.08
C THR A 30 -16.96 24.49 16.36
N ILE A 31 -15.86 24.64 17.09
CA ILE A 31 -14.96 23.54 17.46
C ILE A 31 -15.70 22.48 18.29
N PHE A 32 -16.46 22.89 19.31
CA PHE A 32 -17.24 21.95 20.13
C PHE A 32 -18.33 21.25 19.33
N SER A 33 -18.98 21.94 18.39
CA SER A 33 -20.00 21.34 17.53
C SER A 33 -19.43 20.24 16.66
N ILE A 34 -18.25 20.46 16.06
CA ILE A 34 -17.54 19.45 15.26
C ILE A 34 -17.13 18.26 16.13
N ASN A 35 -16.61 18.49 17.34
CA ASN A 35 -16.23 17.41 18.25
C ASN A 35 -17.43 16.55 18.67
N ILE A 36 -18.55 17.18 19.07
CA ILE A 36 -19.79 16.47 19.43
C ILE A 36 -20.33 15.68 18.23
N PHE A 37 -20.31 16.28 17.04
CA PHE A 37 -20.69 15.60 15.81
C PHE A 37 -19.80 14.36 15.54
N GLY A 38 -18.49 14.49 15.70
CA GLY A 38 -17.53 13.40 15.55
C GLY A 38 -17.80 12.25 16.52
N LEU A 39 -17.97 12.55 17.82
CA LEU A 39 -18.27 11.55 18.84
C LEU A 39 -19.60 10.83 18.59
N ARG A 40 -20.65 11.58 18.21
CA ARG A 40 -21.95 11.00 17.84
C ARG A 40 -21.86 10.11 16.61
N THR A 41 -21.16 10.56 15.58
CA THR A 41 -20.97 9.80 14.32
C THR A 41 -20.18 8.52 14.56
N PHE A 42 -19.12 8.59 15.35
CA PHE A 42 -18.33 7.41 15.72
C PHE A 42 -19.15 6.39 16.51
N SER A 43 -19.91 6.84 17.51
CA SER A 43 -20.81 5.97 18.29
C SER A 43 -21.88 5.30 17.42
N LEU A 44 -22.48 6.06 16.50
CA LEU A 44 -23.45 5.56 15.53
C LEU A 44 -22.82 4.51 14.60
N SER A 45 -21.61 4.78 14.11
CA SER A 45 -20.87 3.90 13.18
C SER A 45 -20.49 2.59 13.86
N LYS A 46 -20.03 2.67 15.11
CA LYS A 46 -19.74 1.50 15.94
C LYS A 46 -20.99 0.64 16.14
N THR A 47 -22.10 1.25 16.56
CA THR A 47 -23.38 0.52 16.76
C THR A 47 -23.87 -0.13 15.46
N SER A 48 -23.75 0.57 14.33
CA SER A 48 -24.10 0.01 13.01
C SER A 48 -23.22 -1.20 12.65
N SER A 49 -21.91 -1.09 12.84
CA SER A 49 -20.96 -2.19 12.58
C SER A 49 -21.26 -3.42 13.45
N ASP A 50 -21.57 -3.21 14.73
CA ASP A 50 -21.96 -4.28 15.65
C ASP A 50 -23.27 -4.94 15.16
N ASN A 51 -24.31 -4.17 14.82
CA ASN A 51 -25.57 -4.70 14.28
C ASN A 51 -25.36 -5.53 13.00
N GLN A 52 -24.45 -5.13 12.11
CA GLN A 52 -24.11 -5.89 10.90
C GLN A 52 -23.52 -7.26 11.24
N PHE A 53 -22.60 -7.31 12.19
CA PHE A 53 -21.98 -8.55 12.65
C PHE A 53 -23.02 -9.46 13.32
N GLU A 54 -23.87 -8.88 14.18
CA GLU A 54 -24.93 -9.58 14.92
C GLU A 54 -26.00 -10.21 14.03
N VAL A 55 -26.28 -9.61 12.88
CA VAL A 55 -27.26 -10.13 11.90
C VAL A 55 -26.63 -11.18 10.98
N ARG A 56 -25.33 -11.07 10.68
CA ARG A 56 -24.65 -11.97 9.73
C ARG A 56 -24.56 -13.42 10.24
N MET A 57 -24.32 -13.62 11.54
CA MET A 57 -24.21 -14.95 12.15
C MET A 57 -25.51 -15.78 12.03
N PRO A 58 -26.68 -15.30 12.51
CA PRO A 58 -27.95 -16.02 12.32
C PRO A 58 -28.30 -16.20 10.84
N THR A 59 -27.98 -15.21 9.99
CA THR A 59 -28.26 -15.29 8.55
C THR A 59 -27.52 -16.46 7.89
N ASP A 60 -26.21 -16.61 8.14
CA ASP A 60 -25.43 -17.72 7.59
C ASP A 60 -25.95 -19.08 8.10
N PHE A 61 -26.33 -19.15 9.38
CA PHE A 61 -26.90 -20.36 9.97
C PHE A 61 -28.23 -20.75 9.31
N ILE A 62 -29.18 -19.82 9.23
CA ILE A 62 -30.49 -20.03 8.60
C ILE A 62 -30.30 -20.43 7.14
N ALA A 63 -29.43 -19.73 6.41
CA ALA A 63 -29.18 -20.03 5.01
C ALA A 63 -28.65 -21.45 4.80
N LYS A 64 -27.73 -21.91 5.65
CA LYS A 64 -27.20 -23.28 5.59
C LYS A 64 -28.28 -24.31 5.88
N LYS A 65 -29.11 -24.11 6.91
CA LYS A 65 -30.19 -25.04 7.25
C LYS A 65 -31.26 -25.13 6.15
N ILE A 66 -31.70 -23.98 5.65
CA ILE A 66 -32.69 -23.91 4.56
C ILE A 66 -32.15 -24.52 3.25
N ARG A 67 -30.86 -24.33 2.95
CA ARG A 67 -30.24 -24.85 1.72
C ARG A 67 -30.35 -26.37 1.57
N TYR A 68 -30.35 -27.12 2.67
CA TYR A 68 -30.40 -28.59 2.67
C TYR A 68 -31.72 -29.15 3.20
N ALA A 69 -32.74 -28.32 3.32
CA ALA A 69 -34.07 -28.77 3.68
C ALA A 69 -34.71 -29.55 2.52
N ASP A 70 -35.43 -30.61 2.88
CA ASP A 70 -36.17 -31.47 1.95
C ASP A 70 -37.59 -30.93 1.72
N THR A 71 -38.19 -30.38 2.77
CA THR A 71 -39.50 -29.69 2.69
C THR A 71 -39.48 -28.43 3.54
N ILE A 72 -40.19 -27.40 3.09
CA ILE A 72 -40.30 -26.13 3.80
C ILE A 72 -41.75 -25.65 3.79
N LYS A 73 -42.20 -25.15 4.95
CA LYS A 73 -43.50 -24.51 5.10
C LYS A 73 -43.36 -23.18 5.83
N ILE A 74 -43.90 -22.13 5.22
CA ILE A 74 -43.90 -20.77 5.76
C ILE A 74 -45.23 -20.48 6.46
N SER A 75 -45.19 -19.77 7.57
CA SER A 75 -46.40 -19.29 8.26
C SER A 75 -46.24 -17.88 8.82
N THR A 76 -47.34 -17.14 8.79
CA THR A 76 -47.47 -15.79 9.35
C THR A 76 -47.50 -15.75 10.87
N ASN A 77 -47.83 -16.86 11.54
CA ASN A 77 -47.89 -16.97 13.00
C ASN A 77 -47.15 -18.23 13.46
N ILE A 78 -46.66 -18.23 14.70
CA ILE A 78 -46.06 -19.40 15.35
C ILE A 78 -47.20 -20.41 15.65
N PRO A 79 -47.20 -21.63 15.07
CA PRO A 79 -48.24 -22.61 15.31
C PRO A 79 -48.20 -23.14 16.76
N ALA A 80 -49.37 -23.35 17.37
CA ALA A 80 -49.48 -23.94 18.71
C ALA A 80 -49.02 -25.42 18.75
N THR A 81 -49.18 -26.13 17.63
CA THR A 81 -48.73 -27.53 17.46
C THR A 81 -47.96 -27.65 16.14
N PRO A 82 -46.62 -27.50 16.17
CA PRO A 82 -45.78 -27.66 14.99
C PRO A 82 -45.70 -29.13 14.55
N THR A 83 -45.28 -29.37 13.32
CA THR A 83 -45.22 -30.75 12.79
C THR A 83 -44.20 -31.58 13.60
N PRO A 84 -44.57 -32.77 14.13
CA PRO A 84 -43.63 -33.60 14.89
C PRO A 84 -42.38 -33.93 14.07
N GLY A 85 -41.20 -33.74 14.66
CA GLY A 85 -39.92 -33.99 13.99
C GLY A 85 -39.44 -32.88 13.05
N SER A 86 -40.15 -31.75 12.93
CA SER A 86 -39.69 -30.61 12.12
C SER A 86 -38.67 -29.73 12.87
N HIS A 87 -37.70 -29.20 12.15
CA HIS A 87 -36.89 -28.07 12.60
C HIS A 87 -37.67 -26.77 12.43
N GLN A 88 -37.45 -25.80 13.34
CA GLN A 88 -38.26 -24.58 13.40
C GLN A 88 -37.34 -23.36 13.52
N ILE A 89 -37.61 -22.32 12.76
CA ILE A 89 -36.98 -21.00 12.91
C ILE A 89 -38.09 -19.97 13.03
N TYR A 90 -38.04 -19.15 14.09
CA TYR A 90 -39.05 -18.14 14.34
C TYR A 90 -38.54 -17.01 15.23
N LEU A 91 -39.30 -15.92 15.29
CA LEU A 91 -39.04 -14.78 16.16
C LEU A 91 -39.94 -14.84 17.38
N GLU A 92 -39.37 -14.89 18.58
CA GLU A 92 -40.11 -14.89 19.85
C GLU A 92 -39.54 -13.87 20.82
N SER A 93 -40.39 -12.95 21.28
CA SER A 93 -40.01 -11.86 22.20
C SER A 93 -38.76 -11.08 21.75
N GLY A 94 -38.61 -10.86 20.43
CA GLY A 94 -37.47 -10.15 19.84
C GLY A 94 -36.15 -10.93 19.79
N ASN A 95 -36.18 -12.24 20.09
CA ASN A 95 -35.05 -13.14 19.92
C ASN A 95 -35.32 -14.07 18.74
N LEU A 96 -34.28 -14.34 17.96
CA LEU A 96 -34.34 -15.32 16.87
C LEU A 96 -34.09 -16.72 17.42
N VAL A 97 -35.08 -17.59 17.29
CA VAL A 97 -35.10 -18.92 17.90
C VAL A 97 -35.01 -19.98 16.83
N TYR A 98 -34.15 -20.96 17.08
CA TYR A 98 -34.07 -22.22 16.35
C TYR A 98 -34.45 -23.37 17.28
N LYS A 99 -35.28 -24.29 16.81
CA LYS A 99 -35.61 -25.51 17.54
C LYS A 99 -35.30 -26.72 16.67
N ASP A 100 -34.46 -27.61 17.18
CA ASP A 100 -34.17 -28.88 16.53
C ASP A 100 -35.35 -29.84 16.66
N ALA A 101 -35.40 -30.84 15.78
CA ALA A 101 -36.42 -31.88 15.79
C ALA A 101 -36.49 -32.58 17.17
N GLY A 102 -37.47 -32.21 17.99
CA GLY A 102 -37.71 -32.82 19.30
C GLY A 102 -36.82 -32.35 20.46
N THR A 103 -35.99 -31.30 20.30
CA THR A 103 -35.09 -30.80 21.37
C THR A 103 -35.53 -29.46 21.96
N THR A 104 -34.73 -28.89 22.86
CA THR A 104 -34.94 -27.57 23.47
C THR A 104 -34.60 -26.43 22.50
N SER A 105 -35.34 -25.33 22.61
CA SER A 105 -35.11 -24.13 21.80
C SER A 105 -33.73 -23.51 22.07
N GLN A 106 -33.06 -23.08 20.99
CA GLN A 106 -31.78 -22.39 20.99
C GLN A 106 -31.95 -20.98 20.43
N ILE A 107 -31.31 -19.99 21.05
CA ILE A 107 -31.26 -18.63 20.50
C ILE A 107 -30.07 -18.57 19.55
N ILE A 108 -30.31 -18.19 18.29
CA ILE A 108 -29.30 -18.17 17.21
C ILE A 108 -28.75 -16.76 16.93
N GLY A 109 -28.94 -15.84 17.89
CA GLY A 109 -28.47 -14.45 17.87
C GLY A 109 -28.17 -13.92 19.28
N ALA A 110 -28.03 -12.60 19.41
CA ALA A 110 -27.80 -11.92 20.68
C ALA A 110 -28.90 -12.21 21.72
N THR A 111 -28.54 -12.75 22.89
CA THR A 111 -29.48 -12.96 23.99
C THR A 111 -29.68 -11.68 24.81
N GLY A 112 -30.94 -11.32 25.10
CA GLY A 112 -31.29 -10.31 26.10
C GLY A 112 -31.44 -8.87 25.58
N VAL A 113 -31.43 -8.66 24.26
CA VAL A 113 -31.63 -7.32 23.65
C VAL A 113 -33.01 -7.16 23.03
N GLY A 114 -33.69 -8.27 22.63
CA GLY A 114 -35.11 -8.26 22.24
C GLY A 114 -35.43 -7.41 21.00
N ASP A 115 -34.47 -7.19 20.12
CA ASP A 115 -34.51 -6.22 19.03
C ASP A 115 -34.40 -6.84 17.63
N TYR A 116 -34.36 -8.17 17.48
CA TYR A 116 -34.30 -8.79 16.15
C TYR A 116 -35.60 -8.62 15.38
N THR A 117 -35.46 -8.43 14.06
CA THR A 117 -36.53 -8.55 13.07
C THR A 117 -36.27 -9.78 12.21
N PHE A 118 -37.33 -10.49 11.83
CA PHE A 118 -37.24 -11.63 10.94
C PHE A 118 -38.45 -11.68 10.02
N SER A 119 -38.21 -11.92 8.74
CA SER A 119 -39.26 -12.22 7.77
C SER A 119 -38.75 -13.21 6.74
N ILE A 120 -39.65 -14.03 6.22
CA ILE A 120 -39.36 -15.04 5.19
C ILE A 120 -40.46 -15.01 4.14
N SER A 121 -40.12 -15.29 2.89
CA SER A 121 -41.01 -15.20 1.74
C SER A 121 -40.62 -16.14 0.61
N LYS A 122 -41.63 -16.55 -0.17
CA LYS A 122 -41.44 -17.27 -1.42
C LYS A 122 -40.96 -16.30 -2.50
N VAL A 123 -40.03 -16.74 -3.35
CA VAL A 123 -39.63 -15.98 -4.53
C VAL A 123 -40.59 -16.28 -5.69
N ALA A 124 -41.16 -15.23 -6.28
CA ALA A 124 -42.09 -15.39 -7.40
C ALA A 124 -41.39 -16.03 -8.61
N GLY A 125 -42.06 -17.00 -9.25
CA GLY A 125 -41.54 -17.68 -10.44
C GLY A 125 -40.55 -18.81 -10.18
N THR A 126 -40.26 -19.13 -8.91
CA THR A 126 -39.42 -20.28 -8.53
C THR A 126 -40.12 -21.14 -7.48
N THR A 127 -39.78 -22.43 -7.42
CA THR A 127 -40.34 -23.37 -6.44
C THR A 127 -39.32 -23.80 -5.38
N ASN A 128 -38.04 -23.47 -5.60
CA ASN A 128 -36.92 -23.91 -4.79
C ASN A 128 -36.08 -22.76 -4.21
N VAL A 129 -36.52 -21.50 -4.34
CA VAL A 129 -35.80 -20.34 -3.80
C VAL A 129 -36.63 -19.67 -2.71
N ILE A 130 -35.99 -19.47 -1.56
CA ILE A 130 -36.55 -18.74 -0.42
C ILE A 130 -35.78 -17.46 -0.21
N LYS A 131 -36.53 -16.39 0.07
CA LYS A 131 -35.98 -15.11 0.50
C LYS A 131 -36.30 -14.90 1.95
N PHE A 132 -35.29 -14.61 2.77
CA PHE A 132 -35.51 -14.20 4.15
C PHE A 132 -34.68 -12.98 4.51
N THR A 133 -35.17 -12.21 5.46
CA THR A 133 -34.53 -11.01 5.99
C THR A 133 -34.38 -11.17 7.49
N VAL A 134 -33.15 -11.10 7.97
CA VAL A 134 -32.84 -10.96 9.40
C VAL A 134 -32.38 -9.54 9.62
N GLY A 135 -32.85 -8.88 10.67
CA GLY A 135 -32.45 -7.53 10.98
C GLY A 135 -32.46 -7.20 12.45
N LYS A 136 -32.14 -5.94 12.74
CA LYS A 136 -32.07 -5.35 14.07
C LYS A 136 -32.88 -4.06 14.07
N SER A 137 -33.85 -3.98 14.98
CA SER A 137 -34.63 -2.80 15.31
C SER A 137 -33.86 -1.91 16.31
N GLY A 138 -34.23 -0.63 16.41
CA GLY A 138 -33.56 0.34 17.30
C GLY A 138 -33.08 1.60 16.57
N THR A 139 -32.13 2.31 17.18
CA THR A 139 -31.61 3.60 16.68
C THR A 139 -30.86 3.48 15.36
N THR A 140 -30.12 2.38 15.16
CA THR A 140 -29.44 2.03 13.91
C THR A 140 -30.05 0.77 13.32
N LYS A 141 -31.11 0.93 12.52
CA LYS A 141 -31.73 -0.21 11.83
C LYS A 141 -30.74 -0.83 10.85
N PHE A 142 -30.66 -2.16 10.85
CA PHE A 142 -29.89 -2.91 9.87
C PHE A 142 -30.65 -4.17 9.49
N ASP A 143 -30.87 -4.38 8.19
CA ASP A 143 -31.56 -5.54 7.65
C ASP A 143 -30.65 -6.21 6.60
N LEU A 144 -30.50 -7.54 6.71
CA LEU A 144 -29.78 -8.37 5.74
C LEU A 144 -30.77 -9.34 5.09
N THR A 145 -30.99 -9.14 3.78
CA THR A 145 -31.85 -10.01 2.98
C THR A 145 -31.00 -11.02 2.23
N THR A 146 -31.38 -12.29 2.29
CA THR A 146 -30.67 -13.42 1.68
C THR A 146 -31.63 -14.29 0.90
N ASP A 147 -31.23 -14.61 -0.33
CA ASP A 147 -31.90 -15.58 -1.19
C ASP A 147 -31.15 -16.91 -1.14
N VAL A 148 -31.88 -17.99 -0.88
CA VAL A 148 -31.32 -19.33 -0.71
C VAL A 148 -32.04 -20.30 -1.63
N ILE A 149 -31.24 -21.01 -2.43
CA ILE A 149 -31.70 -22.13 -3.24
C ILE A 149 -31.67 -23.38 -2.35
N GLY A 150 -32.83 -24.02 -2.17
CA GLY A 150 -32.94 -25.32 -1.53
C GLY A 150 -32.51 -26.42 -2.51
N LEU A 151 -31.41 -27.10 -2.20
CA LEU A 151 -30.78 -28.10 -3.06
C LEU A 151 -31.51 -29.45 -3.02
N ASN A 152 -32.16 -29.75 -1.90
CA ASN A 152 -32.85 -31.03 -1.66
C ASN A 152 -34.37 -30.91 -1.69
N LEU A 153 -34.91 -29.72 -2.00
CA LEU A 153 -36.35 -29.51 -2.02
C LEU A 153 -37.03 -30.42 -3.03
N ASP A 154 -38.07 -31.12 -2.57
CA ASP A 154 -38.87 -31.99 -3.42
C ASP A 154 -39.63 -31.21 -4.52
N LYS A 155 -40.33 -31.94 -5.41
CA LYS A 155 -41.14 -31.31 -6.47
C LYS A 155 -42.31 -30.46 -5.94
N VAL A 156 -42.72 -30.65 -4.68
CA VAL A 156 -43.78 -29.87 -4.03
C VAL A 156 -43.23 -28.53 -3.52
N GLY A 157 -41.93 -28.46 -3.24
CA GLY A 157 -41.18 -27.24 -2.99
C GLY A 157 -41.61 -26.55 -1.69
N ILE A 158 -41.89 -25.26 -1.77
CA ILE A 158 -42.18 -24.41 -0.60
C ILE A 158 -43.70 -24.25 -0.41
N THR A 159 -44.21 -24.78 0.70
CA THR A 159 -45.64 -24.77 1.05
C THR A 159 -45.99 -23.65 2.06
N GLY A 160 -47.28 -23.49 2.39
CA GLY A 160 -47.76 -22.47 3.33
C GLY A 160 -47.91 -21.07 2.72
N ASP A 161 -47.84 -20.05 3.58
CA ASP A 161 -48.06 -18.64 3.26
C ASP A 161 -46.99 -18.09 2.30
N THR A 162 -47.31 -17.03 1.54
CA THR A 162 -46.35 -16.37 0.64
C THR A 162 -45.25 -15.63 1.42
N THR A 163 -45.58 -15.13 2.60
CA THR A 163 -44.68 -14.45 3.53
C THR A 163 -44.99 -14.89 4.97
N GLY A 164 -44.02 -14.78 5.86
CA GLY A 164 -44.20 -15.17 7.26
C GLY A 164 -43.05 -14.76 8.17
N ILE A 165 -43.19 -15.10 9.45
CA ILE A 165 -42.18 -14.93 10.51
C ILE A 165 -41.77 -16.27 11.12
N TYR A 166 -42.37 -17.35 10.63
CA TYR A 166 -42.17 -18.72 11.07
C TYR A 166 -41.88 -19.59 9.86
N VAL A 167 -40.89 -20.48 10.01
CA VAL A 167 -40.62 -21.53 9.04
C VAL A 167 -40.39 -22.85 9.76
N GLU A 168 -41.09 -23.89 9.31
CA GLU A 168 -40.80 -25.28 9.67
C GLU A 168 -40.27 -26.03 8.45
N PHE A 169 -39.30 -26.91 8.69
CA PHE A 169 -38.66 -27.69 7.63
C PHE A 169 -38.18 -29.05 8.13
N PHE A 170 -38.08 -30.00 7.20
CA PHE A 170 -37.49 -31.32 7.42
C PHE A 170 -36.18 -31.45 6.65
N THR A 171 -35.26 -32.25 7.19
CA THR A 171 -33.99 -32.52 6.54
C THR A 171 -33.42 -33.85 7.02
N ASP A 172 -33.21 -34.78 6.10
CA ASP A 172 -32.57 -36.07 6.36
C ASP A 172 -31.04 -35.96 6.30
N ASN A 173 -30.51 -34.82 5.80
CA ASN A 173 -29.08 -34.60 5.51
C ASN A 173 -28.46 -33.38 6.24
N ALA A 174 -29.20 -32.65 7.09
CA ALA A 174 -28.64 -31.47 7.80
C ALA A 174 -28.26 -31.71 9.28
N ASP A 175 -28.26 -32.96 9.73
CA ASP A 175 -27.80 -33.33 11.08
C ASP A 175 -26.29 -33.14 11.28
N ALA A 176 -25.50 -33.05 10.18
CA ALA A 176 -24.06 -32.79 10.24
C ALA A 176 -23.68 -31.29 10.21
N ILE A 177 -24.63 -30.39 9.91
CA ILE A 177 -24.35 -28.95 9.83
C ILE A 177 -24.74 -28.32 11.17
N VAL A 178 -23.77 -28.31 12.08
CA VAL A 178 -23.85 -27.56 13.34
C VAL A 178 -23.49 -26.09 13.02
N PRO A 179 -24.24 -25.09 13.54
CA PRO A 179 -23.81 -23.70 13.43
C PRO A 179 -22.41 -23.57 14.02
N VAL A 180 -21.57 -22.77 13.35
CA VAL A 180 -20.35 -22.31 14.01
C VAL A 180 -20.76 -21.31 15.08
N SER A 181 -20.81 -21.78 16.32
CA SER A 181 -21.17 -21.02 17.50
C SER A 181 -19.93 -20.81 18.36
N ILE A 182 -19.99 -19.81 19.24
CA ILE A 182 -18.96 -19.61 20.26
C ILE A 182 -19.10 -20.73 21.29
N ILE A 183 -18.02 -21.47 21.54
CA ILE A 183 -17.92 -22.48 22.61
C ILE A 183 -17.45 -21.83 23.90
N SER A 184 -16.42 -20.99 23.81
CA SER A 184 -15.84 -20.29 24.95
C SER A 184 -15.16 -19.01 24.51
N LEU A 185 -14.96 -18.12 25.48
CA LEU A 185 -14.20 -16.90 25.30
C LEU A 185 -12.87 -17.03 26.06
N ILE A 186 -11.83 -16.41 25.52
CA ILE A 186 -10.51 -16.33 26.14
C ILE A 186 -10.40 -14.97 26.83
N ASP A 187 -10.07 -14.98 28.12
CA ASP A 187 -9.79 -13.76 28.88
C ASP A 187 -8.63 -12.99 28.20
N PRO A 188 -8.79 -11.67 27.98
CA PRO A 188 -7.69 -10.86 27.49
C PRO A 188 -6.51 -10.90 28.45
N PRO A 189 -5.29 -10.64 27.95
CA PRO A 189 -4.14 -10.45 28.81
C PRO A 189 -4.43 -9.40 29.88
N ALA A 190 -4.01 -9.69 31.11
CA ALA A 190 -4.04 -8.70 32.18
C ALA A 190 -3.18 -7.49 31.81
N GLN A 191 -3.60 -6.32 32.26
CA GLN A 191 -2.87 -5.07 32.04
C GLN A 191 -2.34 -4.53 33.37
N PHE A 192 -1.14 -3.99 33.34
CA PHE A 192 -0.52 -3.30 34.46
C PHE A 192 -0.43 -1.83 34.09
N VAL A 193 -0.96 -0.96 34.95
CA VAL A 193 -1.16 0.45 34.63
C VAL A 193 -0.75 1.30 35.84
N PRO A 194 0.09 2.33 35.66
CA PRO A 194 0.39 3.28 36.73
C PRO A 194 -0.88 4.01 37.20
N GLN A 195 -0.94 4.38 38.49
CA GLN A 195 -2.08 5.13 39.03
C GLN A 195 -2.34 6.41 38.23
N ASN A 196 -3.62 6.69 37.97
CA ASN A 196 -4.13 7.81 37.16
C ASN A 196 -3.84 7.74 35.65
N ASN A 197 -3.14 6.72 35.15
CA ASN A 197 -3.00 6.53 33.71
C ASN A 197 -4.28 5.94 33.12
N PRO A 198 -4.76 6.43 31.96
CA PRO A 198 -5.97 5.91 31.33
C PRO A 198 -5.74 4.50 30.78
N VAL A 199 -6.76 3.66 30.88
CA VAL A 199 -6.77 2.31 30.29
C VAL A 199 -8.08 2.09 29.55
N SER A 200 -8.00 1.48 28.37
CA SER A 200 -9.17 1.15 27.57
C SER A 200 -9.47 -0.35 27.64
N THR A 201 -10.76 -0.69 27.65
CA THR A 201 -11.18 -2.09 27.54
C THR A 201 -11.02 -2.58 26.09
N PRO A 202 -10.58 -3.83 25.87
CA PRO A 202 -10.32 -4.31 24.52
C PRO A 202 -11.62 -4.42 23.72
N LEU A 203 -11.65 -3.87 22.51
CA LEU A 203 -12.88 -3.84 21.69
C LEU A 203 -13.35 -5.24 21.26
N ARG A 204 -12.42 -6.18 21.15
CA ARG A 204 -12.67 -7.56 20.71
C ARG A 204 -11.94 -8.54 21.61
N VAL A 205 -12.51 -9.73 21.73
CA VAL A 205 -11.95 -10.86 22.47
C VAL A 205 -11.87 -12.07 21.56
N THR A 206 -10.95 -12.98 21.87
CA THR A 206 -10.83 -14.22 21.13
C THR A 206 -11.90 -15.20 21.62
N ALA A 207 -12.68 -15.72 20.67
CA ALA A 207 -13.66 -16.76 20.88
C ALA A 207 -13.17 -18.08 20.26
N ASN A 208 -13.26 -19.18 21.01
CA ASN A 208 -13.13 -20.54 20.48
C ASN A 208 -14.47 -20.95 19.89
N MET A 209 -14.43 -21.43 18.65
CA MET A 209 -15.63 -21.75 17.88
C MET A 209 -15.87 -23.27 17.83
N SER A 210 -17.11 -23.68 17.53
CA SER A 210 -17.47 -25.10 17.40
C SER A 210 -16.83 -25.85 16.24
N ASP A 211 -16.28 -25.14 15.27
CA ASP A 211 -15.48 -25.69 14.17
C ASP A 211 -13.98 -25.80 14.52
N THR A 212 -13.60 -25.68 15.80
CA THR A 212 -12.22 -25.63 16.33
C THR A 212 -11.41 -24.39 15.93
N SER A 213 -11.98 -23.47 15.15
CA SER A 213 -11.33 -22.19 14.82
C SER A 213 -11.38 -21.21 15.99
N THR A 214 -10.57 -20.15 15.90
CA THR A 214 -10.67 -18.98 16.78
C THR A 214 -11.10 -17.75 15.98
N ARG A 215 -11.91 -16.88 16.59
CA ARG A 215 -12.41 -15.65 15.94
C ARG A 215 -12.39 -14.47 16.91
N GLN A 216 -12.17 -13.28 16.37
CA GLN A 216 -12.28 -12.03 17.12
C GLN A 216 -13.75 -11.58 17.15
N VAL A 217 -14.36 -11.54 18.34
CA VAL A 217 -15.76 -11.14 18.56
C VAL A 217 -15.82 -9.87 19.40
N ALA A 218 -16.79 -9.00 19.11
CA ALA A 218 -16.98 -7.77 19.89
C ALA A 218 -17.40 -8.12 21.33
N ALA A 219 -16.78 -7.45 22.31
CA ALA A 219 -17.14 -7.58 23.72
C ALA A 219 -17.68 -6.26 24.26
N ARG A 220 -18.82 -6.34 24.96
CA ARG A 220 -19.39 -5.22 25.72
C ARG A 220 -18.98 -5.37 27.18
N TRP A 221 -18.31 -4.35 27.70
CA TRP A 221 -17.66 -4.37 29.02
C TRP A 221 -18.49 -3.67 30.07
N ASN A 222 -18.56 -4.26 31.27
CA ASN A 222 -19.15 -3.64 32.44
C ASN A 222 -18.22 -3.78 33.67
N PRO A 223 -17.70 -2.68 34.24
CA PRO A 223 -17.88 -1.29 33.78
C PRO A 223 -17.18 -1.03 32.44
N ALA A 224 -17.72 -0.11 31.63
CA ALA A 224 -17.18 0.21 30.31
C ALA A 224 -15.85 0.98 30.37
N THR A 225 -15.63 1.72 31.45
CA THR A 225 -14.41 2.44 31.79
C THR A 225 -13.83 1.87 33.09
N ILE A 226 -12.51 1.77 33.16
CA ILE A 226 -11.81 1.35 34.37
C ILE A 226 -11.36 2.59 35.12
N ASP A 227 -11.72 2.69 36.40
CA ASP A 227 -11.22 3.74 37.29
C ASP A 227 -9.80 3.40 37.75
N THR A 228 -8.82 4.19 37.31
CA THR A 228 -7.40 4.06 37.68
C THR A 228 -6.96 5.07 38.74
N SER A 229 -7.89 5.83 39.33
CA SER A 229 -7.58 6.81 40.40
C SER A 229 -7.16 6.17 41.71
N THR A 230 -7.48 4.88 41.90
CA THR A 230 -7.17 4.10 43.10
C THR A 230 -6.42 2.84 42.73
N THR A 231 -5.42 2.48 43.54
CA THR A 231 -4.63 1.26 43.35
C THR A 231 -5.47 -0.01 43.60
N GLY A 232 -4.92 -1.15 43.17
CA GLY A 232 -5.53 -2.47 43.29
C GLY A 232 -6.02 -3.05 41.96
N ILE A 233 -6.60 -4.24 42.04
CA ILE A 233 -7.10 -4.98 40.89
C ILE A 233 -8.48 -4.45 40.51
N LYS A 234 -8.60 -3.92 39.30
CA LYS A 234 -9.87 -3.55 38.68
C LYS A 234 -10.26 -4.62 37.69
N THR A 235 -11.52 -5.04 37.72
CA THR A 235 -12.03 -6.06 36.79
C THR A 235 -13.20 -5.49 36.03
N SER A 236 -13.22 -5.70 34.71
CA SER A 236 -14.40 -5.50 33.89
C SER A 236 -14.83 -6.81 33.27
N ILE A 237 -16.14 -7.04 33.25
CA ILE A 237 -16.74 -8.27 32.75
C ILE A 237 -17.21 -8.01 31.31
N GLY A 238 -16.62 -8.73 30.38
CA GLY A 238 -16.92 -8.68 28.96
C GLY A 238 -18.01 -9.69 28.59
N ARG A 239 -19.04 -9.23 27.88
CA ARG A 239 -20.05 -10.09 27.25
C ARG A 239 -19.88 -10.03 25.75
N ALA A 240 -19.65 -11.19 25.13
CA ALA A 240 -19.70 -11.31 23.68
C ALA A 240 -21.14 -11.55 23.22
N ILE A 241 -21.51 -10.93 22.12
CA ILE A 241 -22.86 -11.07 21.59
C ILE A 241 -23.04 -12.48 21.00
N GLY A 242 -24.14 -13.16 21.35
CA GLY A 242 -24.45 -14.52 20.86
C GLY A 242 -23.83 -15.65 21.70
N TYR A 243 -23.25 -15.34 22.86
CA TYR A 243 -22.72 -16.31 23.81
C TYR A 243 -23.15 -15.95 25.23
N PRO A 244 -23.71 -16.89 26.02
CA PRO A 244 -24.20 -16.60 27.37
C PRO A 244 -23.07 -16.43 28.40
N GLY A 245 -21.86 -16.90 28.11
CA GLY A 245 -20.72 -16.76 29.02
C GLY A 245 -20.05 -15.40 28.94
N THR A 246 -19.14 -15.18 29.89
CA THR A 246 -18.42 -13.92 30.08
C THR A 246 -16.91 -14.13 30.01
N VAL A 247 -16.18 -13.03 29.88
CA VAL A 247 -14.72 -12.96 30.01
C VAL A 247 -14.37 -11.93 31.06
N GLU A 248 -13.23 -12.08 31.71
CA GLU A 248 -12.70 -11.11 32.65
C GLU A 248 -11.52 -10.36 32.04
N PHE A 249 -11.55 -9.03 32.14
CA PHE A 249 -10.40 -8.18 31.88
C PHE A 249 -9.91 -7.59 33.19
N LYS A 250 -8.70 -8.00 33.59
CA LYS A 250 -8.06 -7.58 34.84
C LYS A 250 -7.02 -6.51 34.58
N VAL A 251 -7.16 -5.39 35.30
CA VAL A 251 -6.21 -4.29 35.30
C VAL A 251 -5.63 -4.14 36.70
N PHE A 252 -4.33 -4.27 36.82
CA PHE A 252 -3.57 -4.06 38.04
C PHE A 252 -3.12 -2.59 38.06
N VAL A 253 -3.76 -1.80 38.92
CA VAL A 253 -3.42 -0.39 39.11
C VAL A 253 -2.46 -0.28 40.29
N GLY A 254 -1.26 0.23 40.05
CA GLY A 254 -0.21 0.30 41.07
C GLY A 254 0.60 1.59 40.99
N ASN A 255 1.44 1.80 41.99
CA ASN A 255 2.41 2.88 42.02
C ASN A 255 3.68 2.43 41.28
N TYR A 256 3.52 2.12 40.00
CA TYR A 256 4.63 1.68 39.16
C TYR A 256 5.49 2.88 38.77
N GLU A 257 6.80 2.76 38.99
CA GLU A 257 7.79 3.76 38.60
C GLU A 257 8.62 3.23 37.44
N ILE A 258 9.13 4.14 36.60
CA ILE A 258 10.02 3.76 35.50
C ILE A 258 11.38 3.39 36.10
N THR A 259 11.74 2.12 36.04
CA THR A 259 13.03 1.64 36.55
C THR A 259 14.14 1.76 35.51
N ASN A 260 13.81 1.49 34.25
CA ASN A 260 14.80 1.45 33.18
C ASN A 260 14.19 1.86 31.84
N ILE A 261 15.01 2.51 31.01
CA ILE A 261 14.75 2.75 29.59
C ILE A 261 16.07 2.45 28.89
N ASP A 262 16.07 1.45 28.01
CA ASP A 262 17.28 1.03 27.32
C ASP A 262 17.75 2.09 26.31
N PRO A 263 19.06 2.27 26.12
CA PRO A 263 19.61 3.12 25.07
C PRO A 263 19.16 2.68 23.68
N ILE A 264 18.83 3.66 22.83
CA ILE A 264 18.45 3.43 21.44
C ILE A 264 19.71 3.53 20.58
N SER A 265 20.05 2.46 19.87
CA SER A 265 21.16 2.46 18.92
C SER A 265 20.65 2.25 17.50
N LEU A 266 20.96 3.19 16.60
CA LEU A 266 20.57 3.14 15.19
C LEU A 266 21.77 3.35 14.28
N THR A 267 21.81 2.59 13.18
CA THR A 267 22.78 2.80 12.09
C THR A 267 22.04 3.21 10.83
N ILE A 268 22.41 4.36 10.26
CA ILE A 268 21.84 4.91 9.02
C ILE A 268 22.95 5.31 8.04
N ASN A 269 22.61 5.46 6.77
CA ASN A 269 23.53 6.00 5.78
C ASN A 269 23.40 7.53 5.66
N GLN A 270 24.48 8.20 5.26
CA GLN A 270 24.47 9.64 5.01
C GLN A 270 23.35 10.00 4.01
N GLY A 271 22.58 11.04 4.33
CA GLY A 271 21.44 11.51 3.53
C GLY A 271 20.16 10.69 3.68
N GLN A 272 20.18 9.55 4.39
CA GLN A 272 18.97 8.76 4.64
C GLN A 272 17.98 9.58 5.49
N PRO A 273 16.68 9.63 5.14
CA PRO A 273 15.69 10.29 5.96
C PRO A 273 15.62 9.62 7.34
N PHE A 274 15.72 10.44 8.39
CA PHE A 274 15.64 10.03 9.78
C PHE A 274 14.81 11.05 10.55
N SER A 275 13.92 10.55 11.41
CA SER A 275 13.16 11.34 12.37
C SER A 275 13.45 10.82 13.77
N MET A 276 13.64 11.73 14.73
CA MET A 276 13.88 11.34 16.11
C MET A 276 12.68 10.58 16.68
N PRO A 277 12.89 9.52 17.48
CA PRO A 277 11.80 8.77 18.06
C PRO A 277 11.01 9.66 19.03
N THR A 278 9.68 9.58 18.93
CA THR A 278 8.75 10.31 19.80
C THR A 278 8.29 9.47 20.99
N THR A 279 8.55 8.16 20.97
CA THR A 279 8.23 7.24 22.05
C THR A 279 9.35 6.22 22.25
N VAL A 280 9.50 5.73 23.48
CA VAL A 280 10.48 4.70 23.86
C VAL A 280 9.84 3.64 24.73
N GLU A 281 10.35 2.41 24.68
CA GLU A 281 9.90 1.35 25.58
C GLU A 281 10.54 1.54 26.95
N ALA A 282 9.70 1.67 27.98
CA ALA A 282 10.11 1.84 29.37
C ALA A 282 9.70 0.62 30.20
N GLU A 283 10.58 0.22 31.11
CA GLU A 283 10.32 -0.79 32.12
C GLU A 283 9.75 -0.14 33.38
N TYR A 284 8.62 -0.65 33.82
CA TYR A 284 7.92 -0.21 35.02
C TYR A 284 8.03 -1.29 36.11
N SER A 285 8.18 -0.88 37.37
CA SER A 285 8.15 -1.78 38.53
C SER A 285 7.62 -1.09 39.77
N ASP A 286 6.98 -1.87 40.64
CA ASP A 286 6.61 -1.47 42.02
C ASP A 286 7.40 -2.28 43.08
N GLY A 287 8.46 -2.98 42.64
CA GLY A 287 9.26 -3.88 43.48
C GLY A 287 8.69 -5.29 43.63
N PHE A 288 7.44 -5.54 43.20
CA PHE A 288 6.81 -6.87 43.22
C PHE A 288 6.43 -7.38 41.83
N SER A 289 5.98 -6.49 40.95
CA SER A 289 5.59 -6.77 39.57
C SER A 289 6.27 -5.81 38.61
N SER A 290 6.62 -6.29 37.42
CA SER A 290 7.20 -5.47 36.35
C SER A 290 6.52 -5.70 35.01
N PHE A 291 6.55 -4.69 34.15
CA PHE A 291 6.04 -4.74 32.78
C PHE A 291 6.72 -3.68 31.90
N THR A 292 6.58 -3.80 30.58
CA THR A 292 7.07 -2.79 29.63
C THR A 292 5.92 -2.02 28.97
N GLN A 293 6.15 -0.74 28.67
CA GLN A 293 5.18 0.11 27.99
C GLN A 293 5.89 1.22 27.20
N ASN A 294 5.34 1.58 26.03
CA ASN A 294 5.80 2.73 25.28
C ASN A 294 5.38 4.04 25.96
N VAL A 295 6.34 4.92 26.21
CA VAL A 295 6.18 6.23 26.83
C VAL A 295 6.66 7.34 25.89
N GLU A 296 6.10 8.53 26.02
CA GLU A 296 6.47 9.68 25.20
C GLU A 296 7.81 10.25 25.62
N VAL A 297 8.62 10.66 24.64
CA VAL A 297 9.82 11.46 24.86
C VAL A 297 9.45 12.93 24.71
N GLU A 298 9.55 13.68 25.80
CA GLU A 298 9.15 15.09 25.84
C GLU A 298 10.06 15.96 24.97
N SER A 299 11.36 15.69 24.97
CA SER A 299 12.34 16.41 24.16
C SER A 299 13.65 15.65 24.04
N TRP A 300 14.42 16.01 23.01
CA TRP A 300 15.81 15.60 22.80
C TRP A 300 16.74 16.79 23.00
N SER A 301 17.89 16.57 23.63
CA SER A 301 18.90 17.61 23.90
C SER A 301 19.45 18.25 22.62
N ASP A 302 19.57 17.45 21.57
CA ASP A 302 20.25 17.78 20.33
C ASP A 302 19.47 17.24 19.14
N THR A 303 19.57 17.92 18.01
CA THR A 303 18.96 17.42 16.77
C THR A 303 20.00 16.65 15.97
N ILE A 304 19.71 15.39 15.69
CA ILE A 304 20.58 14.52 14.89
C ILE A 304 20.11 14.54 13.44
N THR A 305 21.04 14.77 12.51
CA THR A 305 20.79 14.71 11.07
C THR A 305 21.73 13.73 10.39
N SER A 306 21.32 13.15 9.26
CA SER A 306 22.15 12.26 8.45
C SER A 306 23.07 13.00 7.47
N SER A 307 23.25 14.32 7.62
CA SER A 307 23.96 15.14 6.64
C SER A 307 25.47 14.87 6.56
N SER A 308 26.07 14.44 7.67
CA SER A 308 27.50 14.15 7.78
C SER A 308 27.72 12.79 8.44
N PRO A 309 28.72 12.01 8.01
CA PRO A 309 29.07 10.77 8.67
C PRO A 309 29.64 11.01 10.07
N GLY A 310 29.41 10.07 10.97
CA GLY A 310 29.85 10.17 12.37
C GLY A 310 28.92 9.41 13.32
N THR A 311 29.29 9.39 14.61
CA THR A 311 28.39 8.91 15.67
C THR A 311 27.90 10.10 16.46
N PHE A 312 26.59 10.23 16.58
CA PHE A 312 25.91 11.33 17.26
C PHE A 312 25.11 10.77 18.42
N THR A 313 25.15 11.45 19.55
CA THR A 313 24.42 11.08 20.76
C THR A 313 23.48 12.22 21.15
N SER A 314 22.26 11.90 21.55
CA SER A 314 21.33 12.87 22.15
C SER A 314 20.63 12.26 23.36
N ALA A 315 20.42 13.08 24.39
CA ALA A 315 19.72 12.70 25.60
C ALA A 315 18.24 13.07 25.50
N GLY A 316 17.36 12.10 25.73
CA GLY A 316 15.90 12.27 25.73
C GLY A 316 15.35 12.38 27.14
N THR A 317 14.42 13.31 27.35
CA THR A 317 13.70 13.47 28.63
C THR A 317 12.37 12.72 28.59
N VAL A 318 12.12 11.90 29.60
CA VAL A 318 10.87 11.14 29.77
C VAL A 318 10.27 11.47 31.13
N SER A 319 8.99 11.83 31.15
CA SER A 319 8.28 12.15 32.39
C SER A 319 8.31 10.99 33.38
N GLY A 320 8.69 11.27 34.63
CA GLY A 320 8.73 10.26 35.69
C GLY A 320 9.92 9.29 35.62
N TYR A 321 10.85 9.45 34.67
CA TYR A 321 12.10 8.71 34.67
C TYR A 321 13.12 9.44 35.55
N VAL A 322 13.29 8.96 36.78
CA VAL A 322 14.16 9.58 37.80
C VAL A 322 15.09 8.55 38.44
N ASP A 323 16.15 9.01 39.09
CA ASP A 323 17.03 8.18 39.92
C ASP A 323 16.45 7.97 41.33
N GLU A 324 17.16 7.21 42.18
CA GLU A 324 16.76 6.91 43.56
C GLU A 324 16.59 8.17 44.43
N ASP A 325 17.24 9.27 44.05
CA ASP A 325 17.18 10.57 44.73
C ASP A 325 16.10 11.51 44.13
N GLY A 326 15.39 11.06 43.08
CA GLY A 326 14.35 11.82 42.39
C GLY A 326 14.88 12.80 41.33
N ASN A 327 16.16 12.74 40.97
CA ASN A 327 16.70 13.55 39.87
C ASN A 327 16.31 12.95 38.52
N PRO A 328 15.96 13.79 37.52
CA PRO A 328 15.60 13.30 36.18
C PRO A 328 16.74 12.49 35.53
N LYS A 329 16.41 11.27 35.09
CA LYS A 329 17.25 10.46 34.21
C LYS A 329 16.90 10.76 32.76
N VAL A 330 17.83 10.42 31.87
CA VAL A 330 17.67 10.60 30.42
C VAL A 330 17.84 9.28 29.70
N VAL A 331 17.12 9.10 28.61
CA VAL A 331 17.34 8.00 27.65
C VAL A 331 18.40 8.43 26.65
N GLU A 332 19.34 7.55 26.32
CA GLU A 332 20.39 7.84 25.35
C GLU A 332 19.97 7.37 23.95
N LEU A 333 20.04 8.26 22.96
CA LEU A 333 19.91 7.93 21.54
C LEU A 333 21.27 8.06 20.86
N ILE A 334 21.76 6.94 20.31
CA ILE A 334 23.02 6.82 19.60
C ILE A 334 22.71 6.55 18.13
N VAL A 335 23.11 7.46 17.25
CA VAL A 335 22.94 7.33 15.80
C VAL A 335 24.30 7.31 15.12
N THR A 336 24.63 6.20 14.48
CA THR A 336 25.82 6.05 13.64
C THR A 336 25.44 6.31 12.18
N VAL A 337 25.99 7.38 11.61
CA VAL A 337 25.83 7.74 10.19
C VAL A 337 27.04 7.24 9.42
N ASN A 338 26.82 6.24 8.57
CA ASN A 338 27.83 5.71 7.67
C ASN A 338 28.07 6.67 6.50
N GLY A 339 29.34 6.97 6.21
CA GLY A 339 29.71 7.73 5.02
C GLY A 339 29.46 6.91 3.75
N LEU A 340 28.91 7.56 2.73
CA LEU A 340 28.71 6.91 1.43
C LEU A 340 30.03 6.91 0.64
N VAL A 341 30.52 5.72 0.29
CA VAL A 341 31.66 5.55 -0.61
C VAL A 341 31.21 4.99 -1.95
N ILE A 342 31.93 5.31 -3.02
CA ILE A 342 31.69 4.74 -4.34
C ILE A 342 32.17 3.28 -4.34
N ASN A 343 31.27 2.33 -4.56
CA ASN A 343 31.59 0.91 -4.62
C ASN A 343 32.07 0.49 -6.01
N SER A 344 31.34 0.88 -7.06
CA SER A 344 31.75 0.61 -8.44
C SER A 344 31.14 1.58 -9.44
N ILE A 345 31.84 1.76 -10.56
CA ILE A 345 31.35 2.50 -11.72
C ILE A 345 31.56 1.62 -12.95
N SER A 346 30.54 1.47 -13.79
CA SER A 346 30.65 0.67 -15.01
C SER A 346 31.34 1.46 -16.12
N ASN A 347 32.16 0.76 -16.91
CA ASN A 347 32.69 1.32 -18.16
C ASN A 347 31.56 1.54 -19.17
N ILE A 348 31.76 2.50 -20.08
CA ILE A 348 30.76 2.88 -21.08
C ILE A 348 31.17 2.31 -22.43
N THR A 349 30.23 1.67 -23.14
CA THR A 349 30.41 1.19 -24.51
C THR A 349 29.27 1.67 -25.38
N GLU A 350 29.58 2.45 -26.41
CA GLU A 350 28.59 3.05 -27.31
C GLU A 350 28.96 2.79 -28.77
N THR A 351 27.96 2.78 -29.65
CA THR A 351 28.17 2.55 -31.09
C THR A 351 27.42 3.59 -31.91
N ILE A 352 28.15 4.23 -32.84
CA ILE A 352 27.60 5.25 -33.74
C ILE A 352 28.06 5.00 -35.18
N ASN A 353 27.38 5.61 -36.14
CA ASN A 353 27.85 5.64 -37.53
C ASN A 353 28.83 6.81 -37.72
N GLN A 354 29.80 6.62 -38.61
CA GLN A 354 30.77 7.64 -39.00
C GLN A 354 30.08 8.93 -39.46
N GLY A 355 30.57 10.06 -38.96
CA GLY A 355 30.05 11.40 -39.23
C GLY A 355 28.95 11.86 -38.27
N VAL A 356 28.45 10.98 -37.39
CA VAL A 356 27.50 11.37 -36.32
C VAL A 356 28.26 12.05 -35.18
N THR A 357 27.76 13.18 -34.70
CA THR A 357 28.33 13.88 -33.54
C THR A 357 28.02 13.12 -32.25
N TYR A 358 28.99 12.98 -31.35
CA TYR A 358 28.82 12.32 -30.06
C TYR A 358 29.32 13.21 -28.92
N ASN A 359 28.47 13.43 -27.92
CA ASN A 359 28.78 14.22 -26.73
C ASN A 359 29.07 13.28 -25.56
N LEU A 360 30.24 13.45 -24.94
CA LEU A 360 30.62 12.68 -23.75
C LEU A 360 29.71 13.08 -22.57
N PRO A 361 29.28 12.12 -21.74
CA PRO A 361 28.42 12.41 -20.59
C PRO A 361 29.18 13.22 -19.54
N SER A 362 28.54 14.25 -18.95
CA SER A 362 29.12 15.03 -17.86
C SER A 362 29.00 14.36 -16.49
N GLU A 363 28.06 13.42 -16.36
CA GLU A 363 27.80 12.64 -15.16
C GLU A 363 27.51 11.18 -15.51
N ILE A 364 27.83 10.28 -14.60
CA ILE A 364 27.67 8.84 -14.79
C ILE A 364 27.07 8.19 -13.54
N PRO A 365 26.27 7.12 -13.68
CA PRO A 365 25.75 6.39 -12.56
C PRO A 365 26.86 5.59 -11.86
N ALA A 366 27.01 5.82 -10.56
CA ALA A 366 27.90 5.08 -9.67
C ALA A 366 27.05 4.23 -8.71
N ASN A 367 27.46 2.98 -8.51
CA ASN A 367 26.94 2.14 -7.42
C ASN A 367 27.63 2.56 -6.13
N MET A 368 26.86 3.03 -5.17
CA MET A 368 27.33 3.44 -3.86
C MET A 368 27.42 2.23 -2.92
N SER A 369 28.13 2.38 -1.80
CA SER A 369 28.30 1.35 -0.77
C SER A 369 27.00 0.85 -0.12
N ASP A 370 25.93 1.64 -0.19
CA ASP A 370 24.60 1.25 0.29
C ASP A 370 23.74 0.56 -0.78
N GLY A 371 24.30 0.33 -1.97
CA GLY A 371 23.60 -0.27 -3.11
C GLY A 371 22.76 0.72 -3.92
N SER A 372 22.71 2.00 -3.54
CA SER A 372 22.02 3.03 -4.33
C SER A 372 22.80 3.42 -5.58
N LEU A 373 22.11 4.01 -6.55
CA LEU A 373 22.69 4.62 -7.75
C LEU A 373 22.74 6.13 -7.59
N GLN A 374 23.92 6.72 -7.76
CA GLN A 374 24.12 8.17 -7.70
C GLN A 374 24.81 8.68 -8.98
N SER A 375 24.35 9.81 -9.52
CA SER A 375 25.02 10.50 -10.62
C SER A 375 26.26 11.25 -10.09
N ILE A 376 27.43 10.88 -10.59
CA ILE A 376 28.72 11.48 -10.20
C ILE A 376 29.35 12.19 -11.40
N PRO A 377 29.89 13.41 -11.24
CA PRO A 377 30.61 14.11 -12.30
C PRO A 377 31.85 13.34 -12.78
N VAL A 378 32.07 13.35 -14.09
CA VAL A 378 33.23 12.73 -14.73
C VAL A 378 33.95 13.72 -15.65
N VAL A 379 35.29 13.70 -15.61
CA VAL A 379 36.13 14.52 -16.50
C VAL A 379 36.84 13.61 -17.49
N TRP A 380 36.59 13.80 -18.79
CA TRP A 380 37.12 12.95 -19.85
C TRP A 380 38.43 13.47 -20.45
N SER A 381 39.33 12.55 -20.77
CA SER A 381 40.56 12.81 -21.52
C SER A 381 40.75 11.73 -22.60
N PRO A 382 40.66 12.07 -23.89
CA PRO A 382 40.36 13.41 -24.44
C PRO A 382 38.90 13.84 -24.25
N THR A 383 38.64 15.16 -24.28
CA THR A 383 37.31 15.78 -24.10
C THR A 383 36.40 15.68 -25.32
N THR A 384 36.94 15.26 -26.47
CA THR A 384 36.20 15.00 -27.70
C THR A 384 36.75 13.72 -28.34
N LEU A 385 35.90 12.99 -29.05
CA LEU A 385 36.28 11.81 -29.81
C LEU A 385 36.06 12.05 -31.30
N ASP A 386 37.00 11.61 -32.12
CA ASP A 386 36.88 11.70 -33.57
C ASP A 386 35.85 10.69 -34.08
N THR A 387 34.75 11.19 -34.63
CA THR A 387 33.69 10.38 -35.24
C THR A 387 33.75 10.38 -36.77
N LEU A 388 34.71 11.08 -37.37
CA LEU A 388 34.89 11.17 -38.81
C LEU A 388 35.65 9.97 -39.38
N THR A 389 36.36 9.22 -38.54
CA THR A 389 37.07 8.01 -38.94
C THR A 389 36.49 6.78 -38.24
N ALA A 390 36.23 5.73 -39.02
CA ALA A 390 35.76 4.46 -38.50
C ALA A 390 36.80 3.79 -37.58
N GLY A 391 36.32 2.93 -36.68
CA GLY A 391 37.14 2.18 -35.73
C GLY A 391 36.81 2.48 -34.27
N ILE A 392 37.64 1.94 -33.38
CA ILE A 392 37.46 2.06 -31.93
C ILE A 392 38.14 3.35 -31.45
N LYS A 393 37.38 4.19 -30.75
CA LYS A 393 37.87 5.41 -30.08
C LYS A 393 37.69 5.25 -28.57
N THR A 394 38.67 5.67 -27.80
CA THR A 394 38.63 5.53 -26.33
C THR A 394 38.86 6.87 -25.65
N SER A 395 38.11 7.14 -24.59
CA SER A 395 38.38 8.23 -23.65
C SER A 395 38.46 7.69 -22.23
N THR A 396 39.38 8.24 -21.44
CA THR A 396 39.53 7.90 -20.03
C THR A 396 38.84 8.97 -19.18
N GLY A 397 37.86 8.55 -18.38
CA GLY A 397 37.12 9.41 -17.46
C GLY A 397 37.72 9.35 -16.07
N THR A 398 38.00 10.50 -15.46
CA THR A 398 38.46 10.60 -14.07
C THR A 398 37.30 10.99 -13.17
N VAL A 399 37.09 10.23 -12.10
CA VAL A 399 36.01 10.41 -11.13
C VAL A 399 36.60 10.64 -9.74
N SER A 400 36.25 11.76 -9.11
CA SER A 400 36.73 12.12 -7.78
C SER A 400 36.26 11.07 -6.75
N GLY A 401 37.19 10.61 -5.90
CA GLY A 401 36.89 9.61 -4.87
C GLY A 401 36.77 8.15 -5.34
N TYR A 402 36.99 7.86 -6.63
CA TYR A 402 37.00 6.49 -7.17
C TYR A 402 38.28 6.17 -7.93
N GLY A 403 38.61 6.94 -8.98
CA GLY A 403 39.72 6.63 -9.88
C GLY A 403 39.36 6.93 -11.32
N THR A 404 39.74 6.04 -12.23
CA THR A 404 39.49 6.20 -13.67
C THR A 404 38.58 5.11 -14.22
N ILE A 405 37.80 5.47 -15.24
CA ILE A 405 36.95 4.57 -16.03
C ILE A 405 37.24 4.74 -17.52
N SER A 406 36.81 3.79 -18.33
CA SER A 406 37.00 3.84 -19.78
C SER A 406 35.67 3.95 -20.51
N LEU A 407 35.63 4.84 -21.51
CA LEU A 407 34.57 4.91 -22.50
C LEU A 407 35.12 4.43 -23.84
N THR A 408 34.47 3.43 -24.42
CA THR A 408 34.80 2.87 -25.74
C THR A 408 33.68 3.20 -26.71
N LEU A 409 33.98 4.03 -27.70
CA LEU A 409 33.08 4.40 -28.78
C LEU A 409 33.47 3.64 -30.05
N THR A 410 32.56 2.79 -30.54
CA THR A 410 32.74 2.08 -31.81
C THR A 410 32.11 2.90 -32.93
N VAL A 411 32.94 3.40 -33.84
CA VAL A 411 32.48 4.15 -35.02
C VAL A 411 32.39 3.20 -36.20
N ASN A 412 31.17 2.84 -36.57
CA ASN A 412 30.90 2.02 -37.75
C ASN A 412 31.16 2.79 -39.03
N GLN A 413 31.84 2.15 -39.97
CA GLN A 413 32.08 2.71 -41.29
C GLN A 413 30.74 2.92 -42.02
N SER A 414 30.54 4.12 -42.56
CA SER A 414 29.32 4.45 -43.28
C SER A 414 29.39 3.98 -44.75
N ASN A 415 28.23 3.63 -45.32
CA ASN A 415 28.11 3.21 -46.72
C ASN A 415 27.83 4.41 -47.63
N ILE A 416 28.46 4.46 -48.80
CA ILE A 416 28.10 5.44 -49.83
C ILE A 416 26.79 5.02 -50.49
N PRO A 417 25.78 5.90 -50.61
CA PRO A 417 24.56 5.59 -51.36
C PRO A 417 24.87 5.21 -52.82
N THR A 418 24.06 4.32 -53.39
CA THR A 418 24.17 3.96 -54.81
C THR A 418 24.07 5.23 -55.68
N PRO A 419 25.02 5.47 -56.60
CA PRO A 419 24.95 6.60 -57.52
C PRO A 419 23.76 6.47 -58.47
N ILE A 420 23.43 7.58 -59.12
CA ILE A 420 22.55 7.59 -60.29
C ILE A 420 23.37 8.17 -61.43
N ALA A 421 23.27 7.59 -62.63
CA ALA A 421 23.99 8.14 -63.78
C ALA A 421 23.17 8.10 -65.07
N THR A 422 23.49 9.01 -65.98
CA THR A 422 22.80 9.18 -67.26
C THR A 422 23.81 9.49 -68.35
N ILE A 423 23.63 8.84 -69.51
CA ILE A 423 24.42 9.12 -70.71
C ILE A 423 23.83 10.37 -71.37
N VAL A 424 24.61 11.45 -71.43
CA VAL A 424 24.23 12.72 -72.07
C VAL A 424 24.51 12.68 -73.57
N THR A 425 25.67 12.14 -73.95
CA THR A 425 26.09 11.99 -75.35
C THR A 425 26.70 10.61 -75.56
N SER A 426 26.20 9.85 -76.53
CA SER A 426 26.68 8.50 -76.87
C SER A 426 27.82 8.49 -77.89
N GLY A 427 28.62 7.42 -77.93
CA GLY A 427 29.74 7.20 -78.85
C GLY A 427 31.09 6.97 -78.16
N ASN A 428 32.17 6.98 -78.94
CA ASN A 428 33.56 6.77 -78.46
C ASN A 428 34.14 7.96 -77.68
N ASN A 429 33.47 9.12 -77.71
CA ASN A 429 33.84 10.34 -76.99
C ASN A 429 32.60 10.92 -76.28
N GLY A 430 31.86 10.04 -75.60
CA GLY A 430 30.61 10.38 -74.94
C GLY A 430 30.78 11.13 -73.63
N VAL A 431 29.65 11.60 -73.10
CA VAL A 431 29.56 12.31 -71.82
C VAL A 431 28.58 11.59 -70.92
N VAL A 432 29.01 11.27 -69.70
CA VAL A 432 28.19 10.63 -68.67
C VAL A 432 28.10 11.57 -67.48
N LYS A 433 26.87 11.83 -67.04
CA LYS A 433 26.59 12.62 -65.84
C LYS A 433 26.27 11.69 -64.68
N VAL A 434 26.98 11.85 -63.56
CA VAL A 434 26.85 11.01 -62.37
C VAL A 434 26.42 11.87 -61.19
N TYR A 435 25.42 11.43 -60.44
CA TYR A 435 24.88 12.02 -59.22
C TYR A 435 25.24 11.15 -58.02
N GLY A 436 25.69 11.76 -56.93
CA GLY A 436 26.21 11.00 -55.79
C GLY A 436 26.58 11.82 -54.56
N LEU A 437 27.26 11.16 -53.63
CA LEU A 437 27.79 11.80 -52.42
C LEU A 437 28.87 12.82 -52.77
N VAL A 438 28.71 14.07 -52.31
CA VAL A 438 29.69 15.15 -52.53
C VAL A 438 31.09 14.73 -52.06
N GLY A 439 32.08 14.96 -52.92
CA GLY A 439 33.49 14.61 -52.70
C GLY A 439 33.81 13.11 -52.85
N ALA A 440 32.86 12.27 -53.24
CA ALA A 440 33.17 10.89 -53.68
C ALA A 440 33.69 10.89 -55.13
N THR A 441 34.52 9.92 -55.47
CA THR A 441 35.03 9.70 -56.82
C THR A 441 34.14 8.70 -57.54
N ALA A 442 33.47 9.14 -58.59
CA ALA A 442 32.76 8.28 -59.52
C ALA A 442 33.74 7.63 -60.49
N THR A 443 33.67 6.30 -60.61
CA THR A 443 34.46 5.51 -61.56
C THR A 443 33.51 4.78 -62.50
N LEU A 444 33.53 5.15 -63.77
CA LEU A 444 32.82 4.47 -64.85
C LEU A 444 33.63 3.26 -65.28
N ARG A 445 32.99 2.09 -65.40
CA ARG A 445 33.70 0.83 -65.70
C ARG A 445 33.08 0.10 -66.87
N ASP A 446 33.90 -0.68 -67.55
CA ASP A 446 33.45 -1.65 -68.55
C ASP A 446 33.05 -2.99 -67.91
N LYS A 447 32.64 -3.97 -68.74
CA LYS A 447 32.27 -5.32 -68.28
C LYS A 447 33.40 -6.11 -67.62
N LYS A 448 34.67 -5.68 -67.78
CA LYS A 448 35.85 -6.28 -67.15
C LYS A 448 36.27 -5.53 -65.88
N ASN A 449 35.51 -4.52 -65.45
CA ASN A 449 35.82 -3.57 -64.39
C ASN A 449 36.99 -2.62 -64.70
N ASP A 450 37.39 -2.49 -65.97
CA ASP A 450 38.42 -1.54 -66.36
C ASP A 450 37.85 -0.11 -66.36
N PRO A 451 38.55 0.89 -65.80
CA PRO A 451 38.05 2.26 -65.71
C PRO A 451 37.98 2.91 -67.10
N LEU A 452 36.78 3.35 -67.48
CA LEU A 452 36.51 4.11 -68.71
C LEU A 452 36.59 5.63 -68.51
N GLY A 453 36.50 6.09 -67.26
CA GLY A 453 36.61 7.49 -66.88
C GLY A 453 36.34 7.68 -65.39
N THR A 454 36.92 8.72 -64.81
CA THR A 454 36.73 9.07 -63.39
C THR A 454 36.42 10.54 -63.22
N GLY A 455 35.70 10.89 -62.15
CA GLY A 455 35.40 12.27 -61.79
C GLY A 455 35.00 12.38 -60.33
N THR A 456 35.28 13.52 -59.70
CA THR A 456 34.87 13.78 -58.30
C THR A 456 33.55 14.53 -58.28
N ILE A 457 32.58 14.04 -57.49
CA ILE A 457 31.27 14.67 -57.31
C ILE A 457 31.45 16.05 -56.67
N GLY A 458 31.03 17.09 -57.40
CA GLY A 458 31.15 18.47 -56.98
C GLY A 458 30.14 18.87 -55.88
N PRO A 459 30.20 20.11 -55.39
CA PRO A 459 29.29 20.62 -54.34
C PRO A 459 27.79 20.56 -54.70
N SER A 460 27.47 20.55 -55.99
CA SER A 460 26.10 20.38 -56.50
C SER A 460 25.58 18.93 -56.45
N GLY A 461 26.41 17.97 -56.01
CA GLY A 461 26.04 16.55 -55.95
C GLY A 461 26.15 15.82 -57.30
N GLU A 462 26.78 16.43 -58.30
CA GLU A 462 26.96 15.85 -59.64
C GLU A 462 28.40 16.04 -60.19
N VAL A 463 28.76 15.22 -61.19
CA VAL A 463 29.96 15.37 -62.02
C VAL A 463 29.68 14.94 -63.46
N GLU A 464 30.27 15.63 -64.44
CA GLU A 464 30.25 15.24 -65.85
C GLU A 464 31.61 14.66 -66.24
N ILE A 465 31.61 13.41 -66.71
CA ILE A 465 32.81 12.70 -67.15
C ILE A 465 32.74 12.63 -68.68
N THR A 466 33.71 13.28 -69.33
CA THR A 466 33.80 13.40 -70.80
C THR A 466 34.85 12.44 -71.36
N GLY A 467 34.79 12.16 -72.67
CA GLY A 467 35.75 11.26 -73.32
C GLY A 467 35.51 9.77 -73.07
N VAL A 468 34.30 9.41 -72.64
CA VAL A 468 33.95 8.05 -72.24
C VAL A 468 33.50 7.23 -73.45
N LYS A 469 34.03 6.00 -73.60
CA LYS A 469 33.52 5.02 -74.58
C LYS A 469 32.21 4.41 -74.09
N THR A 470 31.11 5.14 -74.28
CA THR A 470 29.78 4.79 -73.75
C THR A 470 29.22 3.45 -74.26
N ASN A 471 29.68 2.95 -75.40
CA ASN A 471 29.34 1.62 -75.93
C ASN A 471 29.96 0.46 -75.14
N GLN A 472 30.98 0.74 -74.32
CA GLN A 472 31.66 -0.24 -73.46
C GLN A 472 31.24 -0.09 -71.98
N LEU A 473 30.45 0.94 -71.65
CA LEU A 473 30.03 1.26 -70.30
C LEU A 473 29.12 0.16 -69.73
N HIS A 474 29.43 -0.30 -68.52
CA HIS A 474 28.69 -1.32 -67.80
C HIS A 474 28.05 -0.77 -66.54
N ASP A 475 28.85 -0.14 -65.68
CA ASP A 475 28.38 0.39 -64.40
C ASP A 475 29.16 1.62 -63.95
N VAL A 476 28.69 2.22 -62.86
CA VAL A 476 29.40 3.24 -62.10
C VAL A 476 29.37 2.90 -60.60
N VAL A 477 30.53 3.07 -59.96
CA VAL A 477 30.70 2.95 -58.50
C VAL A 477 31.27 4.25 -57.97
N LEU A 478 30.83 4.65 -56.77
CA LEU A 478 31.41 5.74 -56.01
C LEU A 478 32.36 5.18 -54.95
N THR A 479 33.55 5.77 -54.87
CA THR A 479 34.52 5.49 -53.81
C THR A 479 34.83 6.77 -53.04
N LYS A 480 35.06 6.65 -51.73
CA LYS A 480 35.45 7.79 -50.89
C LYS A 480 36.31 7.28 -49.74
N THR A 481 37.47 7.90 -49.52
CA THR A 481 38.40 7.49 -48.46
C THR A 481 37.71 7.40 -47.12
N GLY A 482 37.83 6.24 -46.46
CA GLY A 482 37.24 5.99 -45.15
C GLY A 482 35.75 5.61 -45.15
N TRP A 483 35.13 5.39 -46.31
CA TRP A 483 33.75 4.91 -46.47
C TRP A 483 33.73 3.57 -47.20
N ASN A 484 32.66 2.78 -47.05
CA ASN A 484 32.46 1.63 -47.91
C ASN A 484 32.00 2.08 -49.29
N ASP A 485 32.55 1.47 -50.34
CA ASP A 485 32.17 1.74 -51.72
C ASP A 485 30.66 1.60 -51.93
N SER A 486 30.11 2.39 -52.84
CA SER A 486 28.70 2.27 -53.18
C SER A 486 28.41 0.94 -53.86
N LEU A 487 27.18 0.47 -53.79
CA LEU A 487 26.71 -0.52 -54.75
C LEU A 487 26.82 0.05 -56.18
N PRO A 488 27.08 -0.79 -57.20
CA PRO A 488 27.18 -0.33 -58.59
C PRO A 488 25.80 0.08 -59.12
N TYR A 489 25.77 1.18 -59.87
CA TYR A 489 24.65 1.53 -60.74
C TYR A 489 24.94 0.98 -62.13
N ASN A 490 24.11 0.04 -62.60
CA ASN A 490 24.27 -0.60 -63.91
C ASN A 490 23.49 0.20 -64.98
N PHE A 491 24.09 0.36 -66.16
CA PHE A 491 23.51 1.11 -67.29
C PHE A 491 22.64 0.27 -68.21
#